data_AF-A0A3N7HCP4-F1
#
_entry.id   AF-A0A3N7HCP4-F1
#
_cell.length_a   1.000
_cell.length_b   1.000
_cell.length_c   1.000
_cell.angle_alpha   90.00
_cell.angle_beta   90.00
_cell.angle_gamma   90.00
#
_symmetry.space_group_name_H-M   'P 1'
#
loop_
_entity.id
_entity.type
_entity.pdbx_description
1 polymer ?
#
loop_
_entity_poly.entity_id
_entity_poly.type
_entity_poly.pdbx_seq_one_letter_code
_entity_poly.pdbx_strand_id
1 'polypeptide(L)'
;GDFPFYFVQLASFKAAGGISATGSTWAELREAQHMTLSLPHTGEAVTIDIGNTDDIHPRNKQDVGKRLAAIALHDSYGRDVVYSGPVYRKFEINGAQATISFDHVNGGLTTKGADKVVGFEIAGADKHFYPAEARIEGETIVVSSPTVTKPKAVRYAWADDPGKSNLFNEEGFPASPFRTDNWTPATKNAVYELKN
;
A
#
# COMPACT_ATOMS: atom_id res chain seq x y z
N GLY A 1 -19.24 -17.71 -7.00
CA GLY A 1 -20.34 -17.07 -7.72
C GLY A 1 -19.78 -15.83 -8.37
N ASP A 2 -20.32 -15.42 -9.51
CA ASP A 2 -19.61 -14.51 -10.43
C ASP A 2 -20.06 -13.04 -10.27
N PHE A 3 -20.67 -12.71 -9.12
CA PHE A 3 -21.11 -11.35 -8.84
C PHE A 3 -19.89 -10.47 -8.50
N PRO A 4 -19.67 -9.35 -9.20
CA PRO A 4 -18.57 -8.45 -8.89
C PRO A 4 -18.69 -7.86 -7.49
N PHE A 5 -17.61 -7.91 -6.71
CA PHE A 5 -17.55 -7.39 -5.36
C PHE A 5 -16.39 -6.41 -5.21
N TYR A 6 -16.70 -5.12 -5.22
CA TYR A 6 -15.71 -4.04 -5.07
C TYR A 6 -15.81 -3.40 -3.69
N PHE A 7 -14.65 -3.19 -3.08
CA PHE A 7 -14.55 -2.67 -1.73
C PHE A 7 -13.54 -1.53 -1.64
N VAL A 8 -13.61 -0.79 -0.54
CA VAL A 8 -12.74 0.35 -0.27
C VAL A 8 -11.74 -0.06 0.80
N GLN A 9 -10.45 0.10 0.50
CA GLN A 9 -9.39 -0.06 1.49
C GLN A 9 -9.60 0.96 2.62
N LEU A 10 -9.34 0.58 3.87
CA LEU A 10 -9.40 1.52 4.98
C LEU A 10 -8.47 2.71 4.72
N ALA A 11 -9.02 3.91 4.89
CA ALA A 11 -8.27 5.14 4.70
C ALA A 11 -7.24 5.35 5.83
N SER A 12 -6.36 6.32 5.65
CA SER A 12 -5.43 6.80 6.69
C SER A 12 -6.21 7.32 7.91
N PHE A 13 -5.90 6.74 9.07
CA PHE A 13 -6.49 7.08 10.37
C PHE A 13 -5.57 6.58 11.49
N LYS A 14 -5.28 7.43 12.47
CA LYS A 14 -4.44 7.06 13.62
C LYS A 14 -5.26 6.28 14.65
N ALA A 15 -5.55 5.02 14.34
CA ALA A 15 -6.38 4.15 15.18
C ALA A 15 -5.76 3.91 16.58
N ALA A 16 -4.51 3.46 16.62
CA ALA A 16 -3.74 3.25 17.85
C ALA A 16 -2.31 3.84 17.77
N GLY A 17 -1.96 4.50 16.66
CA GLY A 17 -0.62 5.01 16.42
C GLY A 17 0.38 3.91 16.06
N GLY A 18 -0.09 2.79 15.53
CA GLY A 18 0.73 1.68 15.09
C GLY A 18 1.62 2.03 13.90
N ILE A 19 2.86 1.54 13.94
CA ILE A 19 3.89 1.68 12.90
C ILE A 19 4.67 0.37 12.76
N SER A 20 5.52 0.22 11.74
CA SER A 20 6.35 -0.98 11.57
C SER A 20 7.15 -1.39 12.81
N ALA A 21 7.67 -0.43 13.57
CA ALA A 21 8.49 -0.70 14.76
C ALA A 21 7.71 -1.29 15.94
N THR A 22 6.43 -0.94 16.10
CA THR A 22 5.58 -1.36 17.23
C THR A 22 4.43 -2.28 16.83
N GLY A 23 4.28 -2.56 15.53
CA GLY A 23 3.12 -3.22 14.95
C GLY A 23 2.01 -2.21 14.61
N SER A 24 1.28 -2.50 13.53
CA SER A 24 0.12 -1.71 13.09
C SER A 24 -1.00 -2.67 12.71
N THR A 25 -2.01 -2.76 13.56
CA THR A 25 -3.21 -3.58 13.30
C THR A 25 -4.00 -3.05 12.11
N TRP A 26 -3.92 -1.75 11.86
CA TRP A 26 -4.62 -1.10 10.75
C TRP A 26 -3.92 -1.36 9.40
N ALA A 27 -2.59 -1.36 9.36
CA ALA A 27 -1.84 -1.77 8.16
C ALA A 27 -2.05 -3.26 7.86
N GLU A 28 -2.06 -4.11 8.89
CA GLU A 28 -2.38 -5.54 8.73
C GLU A 28 -3.83 -5.77 8.27
N LEU A 29 -4.77 -4.92 8.72
CA LEU A 29 -6.14 -4.97 8.22
C LEU A 29 -6.23 -4.53 6.75
N ARG A 30 -5.49 -3.49 6.33
CA ARG A 30 -5.37 -3.13 4.90
C ARG A 30 -4.76 -4.26 4.08
N GLU A 31 -3.72 -4.94 4.61
CA GLU A 31 -3.14 -6.13 3.96
C GLU A 31 -4.20 -7.23 3.80
N ALA A 32 -5.01 -7.50 4.84
CA ALA A 32 -6.09 -8.48 4.76
C ALA A 32 -7.18 -8.10 3.73
N GLN A 33 -7.52 -6.80 3.62
CA GLN A 33 -8.40 -6.30 2.56
C GLN A 33 -7.78 -6.57 1.18
N HIS A 34 -6.51 -6.21 0.99
CA HIS A 34 -5.79 -6.42 -0.26
C HIS A 34 -5.70 -7.91 -0.65
N MET A 35 -5.45 -8.81 0.31
CA MET A 35 -5.42 -10.25 0.09
C MET A 35 -6.75 -10.82 -0.45
N THR A 36 -7.87 -10.12 -0.23
CA THR A 36 -9.18 -10.52 -0.77
C THR A 36 -9.19 -10.46 -2.31
N LEU A 37 -8.29 -9.69 -2.94
CA LEU A 37 -8.11 -9.65 -4.40
C LEU A 37 -7.65 -10.99 -5.01
N SER A 38 -7.27 -11.97 -4.19
CA SER A 38 -7.04 -13.35 -4.65
C SER A 38 -8.32 -14.07 -5.08
N LEU A 39 -9.50 -13.56 -4.69
CA LEU A 39 -10.80 -14.08 -5.12
C LEU A 39 -11.19 -13.50 -6.49
N PRO A 40 -11.85 -14.29 -7.36
CA PRO A 40 -12.30 -13.81 -8.65
C PRO A 40 -13.35 -12.69 -8.51
N HIS A 41 -13.40 -11.78 -9.49
CA HIS A 41 -14.36 -10.68 -9.57
C HIS A 41 -14.35 -9.75 -8.36
N THR A 42 -13.18 -9.52 -7.77
CA THR A 42 -12.99 -8.56 -6.70
C THR A 42 -12.09 -7.40 -7.12
N GLY A 43 -12.26 -6.27 -6.44
CA GLY A 43 -11.52 -5.03 -6.74
C GLY A 43 -11.47 -4.13 -5.52
N GLU A 44 -10.35 -3.42 -5.36
CA GLU A 44 -10.06 -2.60 -4.19
C GLU A 44 -9.78 -1.16 -4.62
N ALA A 45 -10.56 -0.21 -4.10
CA ALA A 45 -10.21 1.19 -4.16
C ALA A 45 -9.25 1.53 -3.01
N VAL A 46 -7.97 1.73 -3.31
CA VAL A 46 -6.95 2.23 -2.37
C VAL A 46 -7.28 3.68 -1.99
N THR A 47 -7.18 4.05 -0.70
CA THR A 47 -7.60 5.39 -0.20
C THR A 47 -6.67 6.03 0.83
N ILE A 48 -5.45 5.53 0.98
CA ILE A 48 -4.47 6.05 1.95
C ILE A 48 -4.12 7.54 1.75
N ASP A 49 -4.29 8.07 0.55
CA ASP A 49 -3.98 9.47 0.21
C ASP A 49 -5.10 10.46 0.53
N ILE A 50 -6.32 9.96 0.78
CA ILE A 50 -7.53 10.78 1.01
C ILE A 50 -8.19 10.50 2.36
N GLY A 51 -7.42 9.95 3.31
CA GLY A 51 -7.81 9.77 4.70
C GLY A 51 -7.69 11.02 5.57
N ASN A 52 -7.88 10.86 6.86
CA ASN A 52 -7.65 11.89 7.87
C ASN A 52 -7.13 11.24 9.14
N THR A 53 -5.94 11.66 9.59
CA THR A 53 -5.28 11.19 10.82
C THR A 53 -6.23 11.14 12.02
N ASP A 54 -7.04 12.18 12.20
CA ASP A 54 -7.84 12.39 13.40
C ASP A 54 -9.33 12.07 13.23
N ASP A 55 -9.77 11.71 12.02
CA ASP A 55 -11.16 11.38 11.72
C ASP A 55 -11.26 10.17 10.78
N ILE A 56 -11.80 9.07 11.31
CA ILE A 56 -12.04 7.83 10.58
C ILE A 56 -13.07 8.00 9.43
N HIS A 57 -13.80 9.11 9.37
CA HIS A 57 -14.78 9.42 8.33
C HIS A 57 -14.29 10.50 7.35
N PRO A 58 -13.30 10.22 6.49
CA PRO A 58 -12.74 11.23 5.58
C PRO A 58 -13.81 11.77 4.63
N ARG A 59 -13.78 13.10 4.40
CA ARG A 59 -14.81 13.83 3.65
C ARG A 59 -14.75 13.64 2.15
N ASN A 60 -13.60 13.32 1.58
CA ASN A 60 -13.45 13.11 0.13
C ASN A 60 -14.04 11.76 -0.30
N LYS A 61 -15.37 11.67 -0.31
CA LYS A 61 -16.11 10.50 -0.81
C LYS A 61 -16.19 10.47 -2.33
N GLN A 62 -15.96 11.60 -3.00
CA GLN A 62 -16.04 11.69 -4.44
C GLN A 62 -14.94 10.87 -5.11
N ASP A 63 -13.69 10.97 -4.64
CA ASP A 63 -12.59 10.21 -5.24
C ASP A 63 -12.67 8.72 -4.89
N VAL A 64 -13.22 8.35 -3.73
CA VAL A 64 -13.59 6.97 -3.43
C VAL A 64 -14.57 6.42 -4.48
N GLY A 65 -15.64 7.17 -4.75
CA GLY A 65 -16.64 6.79 -5.76
C GLY A 65 -16.05 6.70 -7.17
N LYS A 66 -15.19 7.64 -7.57
CA LYS A 66 -14.51 7.61 -8.87
C LYS A 66 -13.61 6.38 -9.02
N ARG A 67 -12.85 6.02 -7.98
CA ARG A 67 -11.97 4.83 -8.00
C ARG A 67 -12.77 3.54 -8.14
N LEU A 68 -13.85 3.38 -7.38
CA LEU A 68 -14.76 2.23 -7.54
C LEU A 68 -15.43 2.20 -8.92
N ALA A 69 -15.82 3.36 -9.45
CA ALA A 69 -16.39 3.46 -10.78
C ALA A 69 -15.38 3.07 -11.87
N ALA A 70 -14.11 3.44 -11.73
CA ALA A 70 -13.06 3.05 -12.66
C ALA A 70 -12.86 1.53 -12.68
N ILE A 71 -12.84 0.87 -11.51
CA ILE A 71 -12.81 -0.60 -11.40
C ILE A 71 -14.01 -1.21 -12.13
N ALA A 72 -15.22 -0.75 -11.84
CA ALA A 72 -16.42 -1.28 -12.48
C ALA A 72 -16.41 -1.07 -14.01
N LEU A 73 -15.99 0.10 -14.49
CA LEU A 73 -15.89 0.40 -15.92
C LEU A 73 -14.94 -0.57 -16.64
N HIS A 74 -13.78 -0.85 -16.04
CA HIS A 74 -12.81 -1.79 -16.57
C HIS A 74 -13.34 -3.24 -16.50
N ASP A 75 -13.63 -3.73 -15.29
CA ASP A 75 -13.87 -5.15 -15.04
C ASP A 75 -15.28 -5.62 -15.43
N SER A 76 -16.30 -4.75 -15.31
CA SER A 76 -17.71 -5.13 -15.55
C SER A 76 -18.26 -4.60 -16.86
N TYR A 77 -17.76 -3.48 -17.36
CA TYR A 77 -18.24 -2.85 -18.60
C TYR A 77 -17.25 -2.98 -19.77
N GLY A 78 -16.08 -3.61 -19.56
CA GLY A 78 -15.09 -3.87 -20.60
C GLY A 78 -14.55 -2.59 -21.24
N ARG A 79 -14.49 -1.49 -20.50
CA ARG A 79 -13.92 -0.22 -20.97
C ARG A 79 -12.42 -0.24 -20.76
N ASP A 80 -11.68 0.17 -21.78
CA ASP A 80 -10.24 0.37 -21.70
C ASP A 80 -9.95 1.69 -20.94
N VAL A 81 -9.88 1.58 -19.61
CA VAL A 81 -9.60 2.70 -18.69
C VAL A 81 -8.63 2.25 -17.61
N VAL A 82 -7.80 3.18 -17.14
CA VAL A 82 -6.95 2.92 -15.97
C VAL A 82 -7.81 2.94 -14.71
N TYR A 83 -7.66 1.92 -13.89
CA TYR A 83 -8.58 1.63 -12.78
C TYR A 83 -7.88 1.36 -11.44
N SER A 84 -6.55 1.25 -11.45
CA SER A 84 -5.76 0.93 -10.27
C SER A 84 -4.45 1.73 -10.28
N GLY A 85 -3.85 1.85 -9.10
CA GLY A 85 -2.52 2.40 -8.90
C GLY A 85 -1.47 1.29 -8.76
N PRO A 86 -0.19 1.64 -8.58
CA PRO A 86 0.87 0.65 -8.50
C PRO A 86 0.62 -0.40 -7.41
N VAL A 87 0.61 -1.68 -7.79
CA VAL A 87 0.47 -2.81 -6.86
C VAL A 87 1.78 -3.57 -6.81
N TYR A 88 2.30 -3.81 -5.61
CA TYR A 88 3.55 -4.55 -5.43
C TYR A 88 3.49 -5.92 -6.13
N ARG A 89 4.50 -6.21 -6.95
CA ARG A 89 4.63 -7.47 -7.68
C ARG A 89 5.80 -8.31 -7.20
N LYS A 90 6.99 -7.70 -7.15
CA LYS A 90 8.22 -8.39 -6.78
C LYS A 90 9.23 -7.45 -6.15
N PHE A 91 10.13 -8.03 -5.35
CA PHE A 91 11.33 -7.36 -4.86
C PHE A 91 12.57 -8.19 -5.17
N GLU A 92 13.65 -7.51 -5.51
CA GLU A 92 14.96 -8.10 -5.78
C GLU A 92 16.01 -7.35 -4.98
N ILE A 93 16.96 -8.06 -4.37
CA ILE A 93 18.04 -7.45 -3.59
C ILE A 93 19.32 -7.52 -4.40
N ASN A 94 19.98 -6.37 -4.58
CA ASN A 94 21.29 -6.27 -5.18
C ASN A 94 22.23 -5.48 -4.26
N GLY A 95 23.15 -6.19 -3.60
CA GLY A 95 24.05 -5.61 -2.61
C GLY A 95 23.29 -4.98 -1.44
N ALA A 96 23.40 -3.66 -1.30
CA ALA A 96 22.75 -2.87 -0.25
C ALA A 96 21.42 -2.24 -0.68
N GLN A 97 20.94 -2.52 -1.89
CA GLN A 97 19.71 -1.95 -2.44
C GLN A 97 18.65 -3.03 -2.66
N ALA A 98 17.39 -2.63 -2.57
CA ALA A 98 16.24 -3.43 -2.97
C ALA A 98 15.51 -2.72 -4.12
N THR A 99 15.26 -3.43 -5.22
CA THR A 99 14.46 -2.96 -6.34
C THR A 99 13.06 -3.55 -6.24
N ILE A 100 12.05 -2.69 -6.28
CA ILE A 100 10.63 -3.04 -6.20
C ILE A 100 9.99 -2.83 -7.57
N SER A 101 9.29 -3.83 -8.08
CA SER A 101 8.48 -3.73 -9.30
C SER A 101 7.00 -3.79 -8.96
N PHE A 102 6.20 -3.13 -9.79
CA PHE A 102 4.77 -2.98 -9.61
C PHE A 102 4.01 -3.45 -10.84
N ASP A 103 2.81 -3.97 -10.64
CA ASP A 103 1.76 -3.98 -11.65
C ASP A 103 1.01 -2.63 -11.63
N HIS A 104 0.18 -2.35 -12.64
CA HIS A 104 -0.64 -1.12 -12.73
C HIS A 104 0.15 0.21 -12.67
N VAL A 105 1.35 0.22 -13.28
CA VAL A 105 2.20 1.42 -13.38
C VAL A 105 1.62 2.46 -14.35
N ASN A 106 0.88 2.04 -15.38
CA ASN A 106 0.05 2.88 -16.26
C ASN A 106 0.63 4.28 -16.56
N GLY A 107 1.61 4.35 -17.47
CA GLY A 107 2.22 5.60 -17.91
C GLY A 107 3.46 6.02 -17.11
N GLY A 108 3.65 5.49 -15.90
CA GLY A 108 4.86 5.69 -15.11
C GLY A 108 4.58 5.82 -13.62
N LEU A 109 5.63 5.74 -12.81
CA LEU A 109 5.57 6.02 -11.38
C LEU A 109 5.83 7.51 -11.13
N THR A 110 5.08 8.11 -10.22
CA THR A 110 5.16 9.53 -9.89
C THR A 110 4.87 9.80 -8.42
N THR A 111 5.12 11.02 -7.99
CA THR A 111 4.95 11.51 -6.61
C THR A 111 3.90 12.62 -6.48
N LYS A 112 3.09 12.84 -7.53
CA LYS A 112 2.16 13.96 -7.64
C LYS A 112 2.84 15.33 -7.39
N GLY A 113 4.03 15.52 -7.97
CA GLY A 113 4.73 16.81 -7.96
C GLY A 113 5.69 17.04 -6.80
N ALA A 114 6.03 16.02 -6.02
CA ALA A 114 7.07 16.11 -4.99
C ALA A 114 8.43 15.62 -5.51
N ASP A 115 9.53 16.27 -5.12
CA ASP A 115 10.87 15.91 -5.61
C ASP A 115 11.36 14.53 -5.15
N LYS A 116 10.78 13.99 -4.07
CA LYS A 116 11.20 12.74 -3.43
C LYS A 116 10.04 11.79 -3.22
N VAL A 117 10.30 10.51 -3.44
CA VAL A 117 9.41 9.42 -3.04
C VAL A 117 9.64 9.14 -1.55
N VAL A 118 8.56 9.07 -0.78
CA VAL A 118 8.60 8.79 0.66
C VAL A 118 7.58 7.73 1.05
N GLY A 119 7.72 7.18 2.26
CA GLY A 119 6.84 6.14 2.79
C GLY A 119 7.44 4.73 2.75
N PHE A 120 8.70 4.60 2.33
CA PHE A 120 9.43 3.33 2.32
C PHE A 120 10.24 3.11 3.59
N GLU A 121 10.23 1.87 4.07
CA GLU A 121 11.06 1.38 5.16
C GLU A 121 11.77 0.09 4.73
N ILE A 122 12.96 -0.16 5.27
CA ILE A 122 13.80 -1.31 4.93
C ILE A 122 14.35 -1.96 6.19
N ALA A 123 14.41 -3.29 6.20
CA ALA A 123 14.88 -4.07 7.34
C ALA A 123 15.96 -5.09 6.92
N GLY A 124 16.89 -5.35 7.85
CA GLY A 124 17.88 -6.40 7.74
C GLY A 124 17.39 -7.72 8.36
N ALA A 125 18.34 -8.60 8.69
CA ALA A 125 18.04 -9.88 9.33
C ALA A 125 17.53 -9.76 10.78
N ASP A 126 17.77 -8.61 11.41
CA ASP A 126 17.33 -8.27 12.77
C ASP A 126 15.84 -7.89 12.84
N LYS A 127 15.18 -7.72 11.68
CA LYS A 127 13.76 -7.41 11.53
C LYS A 127 13.34 -6.03 12.01
N HIS A 128 14.29 -5.15 12.30
CA HIS A 128 14.00 -3.75 12.60
C HIS A 128 13.88 -2.98 11.29
N PHE A 129 12.73 -2.33 11.10
CA PHE A 129 12.49 -1.45 9.96
C PHE A 129 13.05 -0.06 10.24
N TYR A 130 13.85 0.43 9.30
CA TYR A 130 14.40 1.78 9.30
C TYR A 130 13.81 2.56 8.13
N PRO A 131 13.62 3.89 8.26
CA PRO A 131 13.30 4.74 7.13
C PRO A 131 14.31 4.53 5.99
N ALA A 132 13.80 4.48 4.77
CA ALA A 132 14.61 4.22 3.58
C ALA A 132 14.56 5.40 2.61
N GLU A 133 15.68 5.64 1.94
CA GLU A 133 15.73 6.46 0.74
C GLU A 133 15.14 5.66 -0.42
N ALA A 134 14.24 6.27 -1.16
CA ALA A 134 13.58 5.66 -2.31
C ALA A 134 13.64 6.60 -3.52
N ARG A 135 13.82 6.02 -4.71
CA ARG A 135 13.85 6.76 -5.98
C ARG A 135 13.20 5.96 -7.09
N ILE A 136 12.54 6.65 -8.01
CA ILE A 136 11.96 6.06 -9.22
C ILE A 136 13.08 5.81 -10.23
N GLU A 137 13.16 4.58 -10.75
CA GLU A 137 13.96 4.20 -11.90
C GLU A 137 13.06 3.50 -12.93
N GLY A 138 12.62 4.25 -13.94
CA GLY A 138 11.63 3.77 -14.90
C GLY A 138 10.33 3.36 -14.18
N GLU A 139 9.96 2.09 -14.30
CA GLU A 139 8.76 1.52 -13.67
C GLU A 139 9.05 0.83 -12.32
N THR A 140 10.24 1.07 -11.75
CA THR A 140 10.66 0.45 -10.48
C THR A 140 10.98 1.50 -9.42
N ILE A 141 10.95 1.08 -8.16
CA ILE A 141 11.49 1.86 -7.04
C ILE A 141 12.75 1.18 -6.53
N VAL A 142 13.83 1.92 -6.45
CA VAL A 142 15.05 1.48 -5.75
C VAL A 142 15.05 2.04 -4.34
N VAL A 143 15.17 1.16 -3.36
CA VAL A 143 15.11 1.44 -1.93
C VAL A 143 16.45 1.09 -1.27
N SER A 144 16.97 1.98 -0.44
CA SER A 144 18.20 1.74 0.32
C SER A 144 18.24 2.51 1.63
N SER A 145 19.11 2.10 2.55
CA SER A 145 19.38 2.84 3.79
C SER A 145 20.85 2.71 4.18
N PRO A 146 21.51 3.78 4.66
CA PRO A 146 22.88 3.68 5.18
C PRO A 146 22.95 2.78 6.42
N THR A 147 21.84 2.60 7.14
CA THR A 147 21.76 1.74 8.33
C THR A 147 21.63 0.26 7.96
N VAL A 148 21.01 -0.06 6.81
CA VAL A 148 20.70 -1.43 6.40
C VAL A 148 21.52 -1.82 5.18
N THR A 149 22.74 -2.32 5.42
CA THR A 149 23.68 -2.70 4.35
C THR A 149 23.39 -4.07 3.71
N LYS A 150 22.55 -4.89 4.34
CA LYS A 150 22.12 -6.22 3.85
C LYS A 150 20.60 -6.34 3.96
N PRO A 151 19.84 -5.73 3.03
CA PRO A 151 18.39 -5.77 3.06
C PRO A 151 17.83 -7.20 3.08
N LYS A 152 16.71 -7.37 3.76
CA LYS A 152 15.91 -8.61 3.79
C LYS A 152 14.42 -8.35 3.55
N ALA A 153 13.93 -7.17 3.90
CA ALA A 153 12.55 -6.80 3.68
C ALA A 153 12.39 -5.30 3.40
N VAL A 154 11.34 -4.95 2.66
CA VAL A 154 10.88 -3.58 2.43
C VAL A 154 9.40 -3.48 2.77
N ARG A 155 8.99 -2.33 3.28
CA ARG A 155 7.59 -1.96 3.49
C ARG A 155 7.31 -0.60 2.85
N TYR A 156 6.08 -0.41 2.39
CA TYR A 156 5.58 0.86 1.92
C TYR A 156 4.26 1.19 2.62
N ALA A 157 4.14 2.42 3.13
CA ALA A 157 2.94 2.92 3.79
C ALA A 157 2.42 2.00 4.93
N TRP A 158 3.34 1.36 5.67
CA TRP A 158 3.01 0.37 6.70
C TRP A 158 2.84 1.00 8.10
N ALA A 159 1.74 1.73 8.25
CA ALA A 159 1.34 2.34 9.51
C ALA A 159 -0.18 2.53 9.56
N ASP A 160 -0.71 2.83 10.75
CA ASP A 160 -2.12 3.22 10.91
C ASP A 160 -2.45 4.42 10.02
N ASP A 161 -1.62 5.44 10.15
CA ASP A 161 -1.58 6.58 9.26
C ASP A 161 -0.22 6.63 8.54
N PRO A 162 -0.16 6.27 7.24
CA PRO A 162 1.06 6.32 6.44
C PRO A 162 1.52 7.76 6.09
N GLY A 163 0.83 8.78 6.60
CA GLY A 163 1.26 10.17 6.58
C GLY A 163 1.51 10.69 5.17
N LYS A 164 2.77 11.01 4.87
CA LYS A 164 3.18 11.64 3.61
C LYS A 164 3.49 10.66 2.47
N SER A 165 3.17 9.36 2.63
CA SER A 165 3.39 8.37 1.58
C SER A 165 2.76 8.83 0.27
N ASN A 166 3.55 8.88 -0.80
CA ASN A 166 3.21 9.67 -1.98
C ASN A 166 3.47 8.97 -3.31
N LEU A 167 3.55 7.65 -3.37
CA LEU A 167 3.72 6.93 -4.64
C LEU A 167 2.37 6.79 -5.37
N PHE A 168 2.34 7.20 -6.62
CA PHE A 168 1.19 7.09 -7.53
C PHE A 168 1.66 6.59 -8.90
N ASN A 169 0.71 6.21 -9.76
CA ASN A 169 0.95 6.23 -11.20
C ASN A 169 0.63 7.60 -11.81
N GLU A 170 1.04 7.83 -13.06
CA GLU A 170 0.77 9.08 -13.81
C GLU A 170 -0.73 9.37 -13.98
N GLU A 171 -1.60 8.35 -13.94
CA GLU A 171 -3.06 8.51 -13.97
C GLU A 171 -3.65 8.95 -12.62
N GLY A 172 -2.81 9.12 -11.59
CA GLY A 172 -3.18 9.70 -10.31
C GLY A 172 -3.77 8.72 -9.29
N PHE A 173 -3.66 7.41 -9.52
CA PHE A 173 -4.06 6.37 -8.56
C PHE A 173 -2.92 6.05 -7.58
N PRO A 174 -3.20 5.99 -6.26
CA PRO A 174 -2.18 5.72 -5.24
C PRO A 174 -1.69 4.27 -5.30
N ALA A 175 -0.41 4.08 -4.99
CA ALA A 175 0.14 2.75 -4.77
C ALA A 175 -0.49 2.10 -3.51
N SER A 176 -0.79 0.80 -3.59
CA SER A 176 -1.29 0.05 -2.43
C SER A 176 -0.18 -0.15 -1.38
N PRO A 177 -0.46 0.00 -0.07
CA PRO A 177 0.47 -0.41 0.98
C PRO A 177 0.88 -1.88 0.83
N PHE A 178 2.14 -2.19 1.14
CA PHE A 178 2.62 -3.56 1.07
C PHE A 178 3.80 -3.82 2.02
N ARG A 179 4.11 -5.10 2.20
CA ARG A 179 5.35 -5.60 2.78
C ARG A 179 5.93 -6.72 1.92
N THR A 180 7.25 -6.89 1.95
CA THR A 180 7.94 -8.00 1.25
C THR A 180 8.33 -9.14 2.19
N ASP A 181 8.23 -8.94 3.50
CA ASP A 181 8.47 -9.99 4.50
C ASP A 181 7.28 -10.93 4.65
N ASN A 182 7.56 -12.17 5.07
CA ASN A 182 6.56 -13.15 5.51
C ASN A 182 6.56 -13.34 7.02
N TRP A 183 7.04 -12.33 7.78
CA TRP A 183 7.13 -12.45 9.24
C TRP A 183 5.74 -12.45 9.87
N THR A 184 5.61 -13.07 11.04
CA THR A 184 4.33 -13.18 11.73
C THR A 184 3.75 -11.80 12.04
N PRO A 185 2.57 -11.43 11.50
CA PRO A 185 1.90 -10.17 11.83
C PRO A 185 1.41 -10.19 13.29
N ALA A 186 1.28 -9.01 13.89
CA ALA A 186 0.82 -8.84 15.27
C ALA A 186 -0.59 -9.39 15.48
N THR A 187 -1.44 -9.35 14.45
CA THR A 187 -2.83 -9.82 14.48
C THR A 187 -3.01 -11.33 14.26
N LYS A 188 -1.96 -12.10 13.91
CA LYS A 188 -2.11 -13.52 13.51
C LYS A 188 -2.87 -14.38 14.52
N ASN A 189 -2.66 -14.13 15.81
CA ASN A 189 -3.27 -14.88 16.91
C ASN A 189 -4.23 -14.01 17.73
N ALA A 190 -4.64 -12.85 17.21
CA ALA A 190 -5.59 -12.00 17.90
C ALA A 190 -6.96 -12.68 17.94
N VAL A 191 -7.51 -12.86 19.15
CA VAL A 191 -8.85 -13.38 19.36
C VAL A 191 -9.75 -12.20 19.74
N TYR A 192 -10.83 -12.02 18.99
CA TYR A 192 -11.86 -11.05 19.38
C TYR A 192 -12.72 -11.67 20.49
N GLU A 193 -12.68 -11.08 21.68
CA GLU A 193 -13.57 -11.44 22.77
C GLU A 193 -14.75 -10.46 22.82
N LEU A 194 -15.97 -10.99 22.76
CA LEU A 194 -17.17 -10.21 23.04
C LEU A 194 -17.12 -9.80 24.51
N LYS A 195 -17.04 -8.49 24.77
CA LYS A 195 -17.26 -7.97 26.12
C LYS A 195 -18.76 -8.07 26.41
N ASN A 196 -19.12 -9.00 27.30
CA ASN A 196 -20.47 -9.11 27.88
C ASN A 196 -20.78 -7.92 28.78
#